data_AF-A0A377D4Z9-F1
#
_entry.id   AF-A0A377D4Z9-F1
#
_cell.length_a   1.000
_cell.length_b   1.000
_cell.length_c   1.000
_cell.angle_alpha   90.00
_cell.angle_beta   90.00
_cell.angle_gamma   90.00
#
_symmetry.space_group_name_H-M   'P 1'
#
loop_
_entity.id
_entity.type
_entity.pdbx_description
1 polymer ?
#
loop_
_entity_poly.entity_id
_entity_poly.type
_entity_poly.pdbx_seq_one_letter_code
_entity_poly.pdbx_strand_id
1 'polypeptide(L)'
;MAIGHRIGAGPVKVIHDISEMNRIEPGDVLVTDMTDPDWEPIMKKASAIVTNRGGRTCHAAIIARELGIPAVVGCGDATERMKDGENVTVSCAEGDTGYVYAELLEFSVKSSSVETMPDLPLKVMMNVVIRTVLSTSPACRTKASALRVWNLSSTV
;
A
#
# COMPACT_ATOMS: atom_id res chain seq x y z
N MET A 1 -8.51 -8.99 -4.92
CA MET A 1 -8.07 -7.77 -5.65
C MET A 1 -6.97 -7.08 -4.87
N ALA A 2 -5.89 -6.65 -5.54
CA ALA A 2 -4.76 -5.98 -4.90
C ALA A 2 -5.05 -4.53 -4.53
N ILE A 3 -4.48 -4.10 -3.42
CA ILE A 3 -4.46 -2.73 -2.93
C ILE A 3 -3.00 -2.37 -2.59
N GLY A 4 -2.46 -1.39 -3.32
CA GLY A 4 -1.07 -0.97 -3.20
C GLY A 4 -0.16 -1.67 -4.22
N HIS A 5 1.15 -1.45 -4.10
CA HIS A 5 2.17 -1.99 -5.02
C HIS A 5 3.33 -2.64 -4.26
N ARG A 6 3.07 -3.12 -3.04
CA ARG A 6 4.08 -3.72 -2.16
C ARG A 6 3.86 -5.23 -2.04
N ILE A 7 4.86 -5.89 -1.47
CA ILE A 7 4.80 -7.31 -1.12
C ILE A 7 5.00 -7.39 0.40
N GLY A 8 4.17 -8.17 1.06
CA GLY A 8 4.24 -8.42 2.50
C GLY A 8 4.27 -9.93 2.75
N ALA A 9 5.01 -10.38 3.74
CA ALA A 9 5.15 -11.80 4.05
C ALA A 9 5.23 -12.00 5.55
N GLY A 10 4.69 -13.13 6.01
CA GLY A 10 4.66 -13.46 7.43
C GLY A 10 3.72 -14.63 7.73
N PRO A 11 3.62 -15.01 9.02
CA PRO A 11 2.69 -16.04 9.44
C PRO A 11 1.26 -15.48 9.40
N VAL A 12 0.33 -16.31 8.95
CA VAL A 12 -1.08 -16.00 8.87
C VAL A 12 -1.68 -15.96 10.26
N LYS A 13 -2.43 -14.89 10.55
CA LYS A 13 -3.32 -14.82 11.70
C LYS A 13 -4.75 -14.64 11.24
N VAL A 14 -5.54 -15.69 11.41
CA VAL A 14 -6.98 -15.66 11.13
C VAL A 14 -7.68 -15.11 12.37
N ILE A 15 -8.22 -13.91 12.25
CA ILE A 15 -8.89 -13.17 13.33
C ILE A 15 -10.35 -12.98 12.91
N HIS A 16 -11.28 -13.52 13.69
CA HIS A 16 -12.72 -13.38 13.40
C HIS A 16 -13.35 -12.22 14.15
N ASP A 17 -12.84 -11.92 15.34
CA ASP A 17 -13.38 -10.88 16.22
C ASP A 17 -12.27 -10.00 16.80
N ILE A 18 -12.60 -8.74 17.11
CA ILE A 18 -11.64 -7.78 17.65
C ILE A 18 -11.10 -8.18 19.03
N SER A 19 -11.84 -8.98 19.80
CA SER A 19 -11.35 -9.52 21.09
C SER A 19 -10.06 -10.34 20.94
N GLU A 20 -9.78 -10.84 19.74
CA GLU A 20 -8.59 -11.60 19.39
C GLU A 20 -7.41 -10.72 18.94
N MET A 21 -7.53 -9.40 19.01
CA MET A 21 -6.49 -8.43 18.58
C MET A 21 -5.12 -8.65 19.22
N ASN A 22 -5.07 -9.29 20.40
CA ASN A 22 -3.84 -9.61 21.12
C ASN A 22 -3.05 -10.75 20.47
N ARG A 23 -3.63 -11.49 19.53
CA ARG A 23 -2.98 -12.60 18.81
C ARG A 23 -2.09 -12.13 17.67
N ILE A 24 -2.26 -10.89 17.20
CA ILE A 24 -1.46 -10.32 16.11
C ILE A 24 -0.16 -9.73 16.65
N GLU A 25 0.93 -10.22 16.08
CA GLU A 25 2.26 -9.71 16.30
C GLU A 25 2.75 -8.87 15.11
N PRO A 26 3.73 -7.98 15.31
CA PRO A 26 4.34 -7.24 14.22
C PRO A 26 4.97 -8.17 13.19
N GLY A 27 4.57 -8.03 11.92
CA GLY A 27 5.04 -8.88 10.83
C GLY A 27 4.04 -9.96 10.37
N ASP A 28 2.95 -10.17 11.10
CA ASP A 28 1.93 -11.15 10.76
C ASP A 28 1.08 -10.73 9.56
N VAL A 29 0.53 -11.70 8.84
CA VAL A 29 -0.47 -11.48 7.79
C VAL A 29 -1.86 -11.59 8.41
N LEU A 30 -2.55 -10.46 8.51
CA LEU A 30 -3.92 -10.41 9.05
C LEU A 30 -4.89 -10.97 8.02
N VAL A 31 -5.64 -12.01 8.40
CA VAL A 31 -6.72 -12.59 7.60
C VAL A 31 -8.03 -12.47 8.37
N THR A 32 -9.04 -11.85 7.78
CA THR A 32 -10.37 -11.65 8.40
C THR A 32 -11.48 -11.58 7.34
N ASP A 33 -12.74 -11.68 7.74
CA ASP A 33 -13.86 -11.53 6.80
C ASP A 33 -14.07 -10.06 6.39
N MET A 34 -14.07 -9.17 7.38
CA MET A 34 -14.31 -7.73 7.24
C MET A 34 -13.53 -6.94 8.30
N THR A 35 -13.25 -5.67 8.05
CA THR A 35 -12.60 -4.78 9.02
C THR A 35 -13.44 -3.54 9.29
N ASP A 36 -13.37 -3.06 10.52
CA ASP A 36 -14.00 -1.83 11.03
C ASP A 36 -12.94 -0.87 11.57
N PRO A 37 -13.27 0.41 11.84
CA PRO A 37 -12.31 1.40 12.36
C PRO A 37 -11.54 0.96 13.61
N ASP A 38 -12.16 0.13 14.45
CA ASP A 38 -11.51 -0.37 15.67
C ASP A 38 -10.29 -1.29 15.39
N TRP A 39 -10.15 -1.80 14.16
CA TRP A 39 -9.04 -2.66 13.72
C TRP A 39 -7.80 -1.86 13.30
N GLU A 40 -7.84 -0.52 13.26
CA GLU A 40 -6.69 0.31 12.89
C GLU A 40 -5.39 -0.01 13.67
N PRO A 41 -5.40 -0.23 15.00
CA PRO A 41 -4.18 -0.50 15.76
C PRO A 41 -3.49 -1.80 15.36
N ILE A 42 -4.27 -2.83 15.00
CA ILE A 42 -3.73 -4.13 14.58
C ILE A 42 -3.30 -4.12 13.12
N MET A 43 -4.03 -3.40 12.25
CA MET A 43 -3.63 -3.22 10.86
C MET A 43 -2.24 -2.60 10.74
N LYS A 44 -1.87 -1.68 11.64
CA LYS A 44 -0.52 -1.08 11.70
C LYS A 44 0.60 -2.08 12.02
N LYS A 45 0.30 -3.19 12.70
CA LYS A 45 1.28 -4.23 13.04
C LYS A 45 1.44 -5.26 11.93
N ALA A 46 0.39 -5.47 11.13
CA ALA A 46 0.38 -6.48 10.09
C ALA A 46 1.35 -6.13 8.94
N SER A 47 2.02 -7.16 8.40
CA SER A 47 2.84 -7.03 7.18
C SER A 47 2.01 -7.02 5.91
N ALA A 48 0.84 -7.67 5.93
CA ALA A 48 -0.14 -7.68 4.86
C ALA A 48 -1.55 -7.92 5.42
N ILE A 49 -2.57 -7.52 4.67
CA ILE A 49 -3.98 -7.70 5.05
C ILE A 49 -4.70 -8.48 3.95
N VAL A 50 -5.44 -9.52 4.33
CA VAL A 50 -6.28 -10.30 3.41
C VAL A 50 -7.69 -10.32 3.95
N THR A 51 -8.67 -9.95 3.12
CA THR A 51 -10.09 -9.99 3.50
C THR A 51 -10.94 -10.79 2.54
N ASN A 52 -11.88 -11.56 3.08
CA ASN A 52 -12.86 -12.27 2.25
C ASN A 52 -13.76 -11.30 1.49
N ARG A 53 -14.24 -10.25 2.18
CA ARG A 53 -15.18 -9.28 1.63
C ARG A 53 -14.53 -7.92 1.47
N GLY A 54 -15.07 -7.13 0.56
CA GLY A 54 -14.64 -5.76 0.31
C GLY A 54 -14.30 -5.48 -1.16
N GLY A 55 -14.13 -4.20 -1.44
CA GLY A 55 -13.81 -3.68 -2.77
C GLY A 55 -12.78 -2.55 -2.68
N ARG A 56 -12.55 -1.80 -3.78
CA ARG A 56 -11.49 -0.76 -3.83
C ARG A 56 -11.71 0.41 -2.87
N THR A 57 -12.93 0.51 -2.34
CA THR A 57 -13.43 1.59 -1.47
C THR A 57 -13.87 1.07 -0.10
N CYS A 58 -13.59 -0.20 0.25
CA CYS A 58 -13.88 -0.67 1.60
C CYS A 58 -12.89 -0.10 2.61
N HIS A 59 -13.24 -0.21 3.89
CA HIS A 59 -12.43 0.27 5.00
C HIS A 59 -10.98 -0.27 4.95
N ALA A 60 -10.81 -1.60 4.81
CA ALA A 60 -9.50 -2.23 4.65
C ALA A 60 -8.67 -1.62 3.51
N ALA A 61 -9.30 -1.36 2.36
CA ALA A 61 -8.61 -0.84 1.18
C ALA A 61 -8.14 0.62 1.35
N ILE A 62 -8.91 1.44 2.07
CA ILE A 62 -8.55 2.84 2.35
C ILE A 62 -7.38 2.87 3.33
N ILE A 63 -7.51 2.20 4.47
CA ILE A 63 -6.50 2.19 5.53
C ILE A 63 -5.19 1.53 5.06
N ALA A 64 -5.27 0.44 4.29
CA ALA A 64 -4.08 -0.21 3.73
C ALA A 64 -3.26 0.76 2.85
N ARG A 65 -3.91 1.61 2.06
CA ARG A 65 -3.24 2.63 1.23
C ARG A 65 -2.59 3.72 2.09
N GLU A 66 -3.27 4.17 3.13
CA GLU A 66 -2.77 5.20 4.04
C GLU A 66 -1.54 4.72 4.83
N LEU A 67 -1.57 3.47 5.29
CA LEU A 67 -0.45 2.85 6.01
C LEU A 67 0.65 2.33 5.07
N GLY A 68 0.34 2.19 3.78
CA GLY A 68 1.23 1.60 2.79
C GLY A 68 1.42 0.09 2.99
N ILE A 69 0.44 -0.61 3.54
CA ILE A 69 0.49 -2.05 3.77
C ILE A 69 -0.16 -2.73 2.56
N PRO A 70 0.46 -3.77 1.95
CA PRO A 70 -0.18 -4.50 0.87
C PRO A 70 -1.44 -5.20 1.38
N ALA A 71 -2.55 -5.02 0.67
CA ALA A 71 -3.80 -5.67 1.02
C ALA A 71 -4.46 -6.35 -0.17
N VAL A 72 -5.01 -7.54 0.06
CA VAL A 72 -5.83 -8.27 -0.91
C VAL A 72 -7.24 -8.38 -0.37
N VAL A 73 -8.17 -7.68 -1.01
CA VAL A 73 -9.57 -7.64 -0.58
C VAL A 73 -10.47 -8.39 -1.55
N GLY A 74 -11.57 -8.94 -1.03
CA GLY A 74 -12.57 -9.63 -1.86
C GLY A 74 -12.11 -11.03 -2.29
N CYS A 75 -11.39 -11.76 -1.43
CA CYS A 75 -10.96 -13.13 -1.72
C CYS A 75 -12.10 -14.16 -1.71
N GLY A 76 -13.20 -13.88 -1.00
CA GLY A 76 -14.32 -14.80 -0.81
C GLY A 76 -14.09 -15.82 0.30
N ASP A 77 -13.03 -16.62 0.22
CA ASP A 77 -12.79 -17.82 1.05
C ASP A 77 -11.41 -17.86 1.73
N ALA A 78 -10.75 -16.71 1.90
CA ALA A 78 -9.41 -16.64 2.49
C ALA A 78 -9.36 -17.18 3.92
N THR A 79 -10.35 -16.89 4.77
CA THR A 79 -10.41 -17.40 6.15
C THR A 79 -10.57 -18.92 6.24
N GLU A 80 -11.08 -19.56 5.19
CA GLU A 80 -11.28 -21.01 5.15
C GLU A 80 -10.08 -21.74 4.52
N ARG A 81 -9.41 -21.09 3.57
CA ARG A 81 -8.28 -21.66 2.84
C ARG A 81 -6.95 -21.52 3.55
N MET A 82 -6.77 -20.44 4.33
CA MET A 82 -5.52 -20.12 5.00
C MET A 82 -5.56 -20.59 6.45
N LYS A 83 -4.48 -21.21 6.94
CA LYS A 83 -4.41 -21.71 8.33
C LYS A 83 -3.61 -20.78 9.22
N ASP A 84 -4.01 -20.66 10.48
CA ASP A 84 -3.26 -19.89 11.48
C ASP A 84 -1.82 -20.43 11.61
N GLY A 85 -0.84 -19.54 11.60
CA GLY A 85 0.59 -19.85 11.67
C GLY A 85 1.22 -20.27 10.35
N GLU A 86 0.45 -20.39 9.26
CA GLU A 86 1.00 -20.70 7.94
C GLU A 86 1.78 -19.50 7.39
N ASN A 87 2.99 -19.70 6.90
CA ASN A 87 3.73 -18.62 6.27
C ASN A 87 3.21 -18.37 4.85
N VAL A 88 2.90 -17.11 4.54
CA VAL A 88 2.41 -16.72 3.22
C VAL A 88 3.10 -15.45 2.74
N THR A 89 3.14 -15.30 1.42
CA THR A 89 3.63 -14.11 0.75
C THR A 89 2.49 -13.46 -0.05
N VAL A 90 2.14 -12.24 0.31
CA VAL A 90 1.10 -11.45 -0.33
C VAL A 90 1.74 -10.45 -1.29
N SER A 91 1.51 -10.62 -2.59
CA SER A 91 1.99 -9.73 -3.64
C SER A 91 0.87 -8.86 -4.20
N CYS A 92 1.06 -7.55 -4.13
CA CYS A 92 0.26 -6.56 -4.84
C CYS A 92 1.06 -5.87 -5.96
N ALA A 93 2.22 -6.43 -6.35
CA ALA A 93 3.12 -5.79 -7.32
C ALA A 93 2.64 -5.91 -8.78
N GLU A 94 1.77 -6.87 -9.08
CA GLU A 94 1.31 -7.20 -10.44
C GLU A 94 0.11 -6.36 -10.93
N GLY A 95 -0.12 -5.20 -10.30
CA GLY A 95 -1.18 -4.26 -10.67
C GLY A 95 -2.46 -4.46 -9.86
N ASP A 96 -3.58 -4.67 -10.54
CA ASP A 96 -4.91 -4.72 -9.89
C ASP A 96 -5.25 -6.10 -9.30
N THR A 97 -4.53 -7.14 -9.70
CA THR A 97 -4.68 -8.51 -9.19
C THR A 97 -3.71 -8.74 -8.05
N GLY A 98 -4.22 -9.21 -6.91
CA GLY A 98 -3.41 -9.57 -5.75
C GLY A 98 -3.24 -11.07 -5.69
N TYR A 99 -2.02 -11.52 -5.43
CA TYR A 99 -1.69 -12.93 -5.30
C TYR A 99 -1.25 -13.24 -3.87
N VAL A 100 -1.70 -14.38 -3.37
CA VAL A 100 -1.27 -14.93 -2.09
C VAL A 100 -0.59 -16.25 -2.39
N TYR A 101 0.71 -16.30 -2.14
CA TYR A 101 1.54 -17.49 -2.33
C TYR A 101 1.72 -18.20 -1.00
N ALA A 102 1.71 -19.53 -1.03
CA ALA A 102 2.15 -20.33 0.09
C ALA A 102 3.68 -20.20 0.26
N GLU A 103 4.13 -20.22 1.50
CA GLU A 103 5.53 -20.07 1.93
C GLU A 103 6.10 -18.65 1.81
N LEU A 104 7.26 -18.44 2.46
CA LEU A 104 8.03 -17.22 2.37
C LEU A 104 8.85 -17.25 1.08
N LEU A 105 8.37 -16.56 0.05
CA LEU A 105 9.10 -16.43 -1.20
C LEU A 105 10.11 -15.30 -1.10
N GLU A 106 11.32 -15.55 -1.58
CA GLU A 106 12.35 -14.54 -1.68
C GLU A 106 11.98 -13.56 -2.81
N PHE A 107 11.64 -12.32 -2.44
CA PHE A 107 11.31 -11.27 -3.41
C PHE A 107 12.39 -10.18 -3.42
N SER A 108 12.76 -9.74 -4.62
CA SER A 108 13.73 -8.65 -4.81
C SER A 108 13.01 -7.34 -5.10
N VAL A 109 13.07 -6.40 -4.16
CA VAL A 109 12.54 -5.04 -4.36
C VAL A 109 13.55 -4.23 -5.16
N LYS A 110 13.25 -3.97 -6.44
CA LYS A 110 14.02 -3.02 -7.25
C LYS A 110 13.45 -1.61 -7.08
N SER A 111 14.02 -0.85 -6.15
CA SER A 111 13.76 0.60 -6.08
C SER A 111 14.69 1.31 -7.07
N SER A 112 14.15 1.78 -8.19
CA SER A 112 14.87 2.74 -9.04
C SER A 112 14.74 4.13 -8.42
N SER A 113 15.81 4.65 -7.83
CA SER A 113 15.88 6.04 -7.42
C SER A 113 16.13 6.94 -8.64
N VAL A 114 15.49 8.11 -8.66
CA VAL A 114 15.63 9.11 -9.75
C VAL A 114 17.05 9.70 -9.81
N GLU A 115 17.89 9.42 -8.81
CA GLU A 115 19.23 9.96 -8.67
C GLU A 115 20.23 9.41 -9.72
N THR A 116 19.90 8.29 -10.38
CA THR A 116 20.73 7.68 -11.43
C THR A 116 20.23 8.00 -12.84
N MET A 117 19.62 9.17 -13.07
CA MET A 117 19.30 9.61 -14.42
C MET A 117 20.58 10.10 -15.13
N PRO A 118 20.93 9.54 -16.31
CA PRO A 118 22.01 10.10 -17.13
C PRO A 118 21.65 11.52 -17.56
N ASP A 119 22.65 12.38 -17.74
CA ASP A 119 22.45 13.73 -18.27
C ASP A 119 21.81 13.64 -19.66
N LEU A 120 20.54 14.01 -19.74
CA LEU A 120 19.80 14.02 -20.99
C LEU A 120 20.14 15.31 -21.76
N PRO A 121 20.40 15.25 -23.07
CA PRO A 121 20.66 16.43 -23.89
C PRO A 121 19.43 17.33 -24.10
N LEU A 122 18.28 16.94 -23.53
CA LEU A 122 17.00 17.63 -23.68
C LEU A 122 16.39 17.94 -22.30
N LYS A 123 15.74 19.10 -22.18
CA LYS A 123 15.03 19.51 -20.97
C LYS A 123 13.66 18.84 -20.93
N VAL A 124 13.49 17.87 -20.03
CA VAL A 124 12.17 17.30 -19.72
C VAL A 124 11.41 18.29 -18.84
N MET A 125 10.21 18.69 -19.27
CA MET A 125 9.31 19.54 -18.48
C MET A 125 8.06 18.72 -18.13
N MET A 126 7.67 18.70 -16.85
CA MET A 126 6.41 18.10 -16.41
C MET A 126 5.45 19.21 -15.98
N ASN A 127 4.28 19.26 -16.59
CA ASN A 127 3.26 20.23 -16.21
C ASN A 127 2.43 19.66 -15.06
N VAL A 128 2.57 20.22 -13.87
CA VAL A 128 1.85 19.78 -12.67
C VAL A 128 0.81 20.83 -12.31
N VAL A 129 -0.47 20.46 -12.30
CA VAL A 129 -1.55 21.32 -11.82
C VAL A 129 -1.82 20.97 -10.36
N ILE A 130 -1.35 21.82 -9.44
CA ILE A 130 -1.62 21.69 -8.00
C ILE A 130 -2.78 22.62 -7.65
N ARG A 131 -3.90 22.07 -7.18
CA ARG A 131 -4.97 22.81 -6.51
C ARG A 131 -4.59 22.83 -5.02
N THR A 132 -4.30 24.01 -4.46
CA THR A 132 -4.25 24.32 -3.00
C THR A 132 -2.84 24.45 -2.35
N VAL A 133 -2.54 25.73 -2.03
CA VAL A 133 -1.79 26.34 -0.92
C VAL A 133 -0.33 25.94 -0.67
N LEU A 134 0.55 26.92 -0.95
CA LEU A 134 1.91 27.04 -0.45
C LEU A 134 1.95 26.97 1.09
N SER A 135 2.48 25.88 1.64
CA SER A 135 3.29 25.96 2.85
C SER A 135 4.66 25.36 2.58
N THR A 136 5.68 26.18 2.72
CA THR A 136 7.09 25.91 2.54
C THR A 136 7.56 24.63 3.23
N SER A 137 8.01 23.63 2.47
CA SER A 137 8.86 22.54 2.99
C SER A 137 10.19 22.52 2.23
N PRO A 138 11.37 22.42 2.89
CA PRO A 138 12.67 22.67 2.26
C PRO A 138 13.18 21.54 1.35
N ALA A 139 12.45 20.43 1.23
CA ALA A 139 12.92 19.21 0.58
C ALA A 139 13.02 19.31 -0.96
N CYS A 140 12.42 20.33 -1.58
CA CYS A 140 12.40 20.49 -3.04
C CYS A 140 13.51 21.43 -3.53
N ARG A 141 14.76 21.21 -3.13
CA ARG A 141 15.89 22.08 -3.52
C ARG A 141 17.08 21.37 -4.17
N THR A 142 16.87 20.19 -4.75
CA THR A 142 17.96 19.48 -5.44
C THR A 142 17.57 19.11 -6.87
N LYS A 143 18.14 19.86 -7.82
CA LYS A 143 18.27 19.60 -9.27
C LYS A 143 16.99 19.52 -10.14
N ALA A 144 16.00 20.38 -9.89
CA ALA A 144 15.03 20.75 -10.94
C ALA A 144 15.37 22.15 -11.48
N SER A 145 16.04 22.23 -12.63
CA SER A 145 16.21 23.51 -13.31
C SER A 145 14.87 23.96 -13.89
N ALA A 146 14.30 25.00 -13.27
CA ALA A 146 13.17 25.81 -13.73
C ALA A 146 11.78 25.14 -13.78
N LEU A 147 11.10 25.14 -12.62
CA LEU A 147 9.64 25.08 -12.55
C LEU A 147 9.06 26.42 -13.10
N ARG A 148 8.46 26.44 -14.29
CA ARG A 148 7.66 27.59 -14.75
C ARG A 148 6.23 27.39 -14.27
N VAL A 149 5.87 28.10 -13.19
CA VAL A 149 4.48 28.26 -12.76
C VAL A 149 3.81 29.24 -13.73
N TRP A 150 2.81 28.77 -14.47
CA TRP A 150 1.93 29.67 -15.22
C TRP A 150 0.81 30.13 -14.27
N ASN A 151 0.87 31.40 -13.83
CA ASN A 151 -0.29 32.04 -13.21
C ASN A 151 -1.27 32.41 -14.33
N LEU A 152 -2.32 31.62 -14.50
CA LEU A 152 -3.51 32.03 -15.22
C LEU A 152 -4.31 32.97 -14.29
N SER A 153 -4.06 34.27 -14.42
CA SER A 153 -4.99 35.28 -13.89
C SER A 153 -6.24 35.26 -14.76
N SER A 154 -7.29 34.56 -14.32
CA SER A 154 -8.64 34.76 -14.82
C SER A 154 -9.13 36.12 -14.32
N THR A 155 -9.11 37.12 -15.21
CA THR A 155 -9.96 38.30 -15.08
C THR A 155 -11.39 37.84 -15.22
N VAL A 156 -12.20 38.03 -14.18
CA VAL A 156 -13.66 38.13 -14.32
C VAL A 156 -13.99 39.61 -14.33
#